data_AF-A0A7S4V6H6-F1
#
_entry.id   AF-A0A7S4V6H6-F1
#
_cell.length_a   1.000
_cell.length_b   1.000
_cell.length_c   1.000
_cell.angle_alpha   90.00
_cell.angle_beta   90.00
_cell.angle_gamma   90.00
#
_symmetry.space_group_name_H-M   'P 1'
#
loop_
_entity.id
_entity.type
_entity.pdbx_description
1 polymer ?
#
loop_
_entity_poly.entity_id
_entity_poly.type
_entity_poly.pdbx_seq_one_letter_code
_entity_poly.pdbx_strand_id
1 'polypeptide(L)'
;ALPIYQDEFQCDTAANVKTFTLCCTLVSSLLKQHPKQLYGCASVLFCVLSTLWKHAMHGMHHQQVDILASQKRYELTRVFEALSIHKQVFKKHVVGLLLILIDALEKGVSPSIKQSLMPSAFSLIDMCSKYELRQLNILMSPNGRPFFSTIFEAYQKLQYKGQF
;
A
#
# COMPACT_ATOMS: atom_id res chain seq x y z
N ALA A 1 -6.43 4.65 -40.41
CA ALA A 1 -5.20 4.90 -39.64
C ALA A 1 -5.40 6.18 -38.82
N LEU A 2 -5.51 6.06 -37.50
CA LEU A 2 -5.69 7.18 -36.56
C LEU A 2 -4.55 7.15 -35.54
N PRO A 3 -3.46 7.92 -35.72
CA PRO A 3 -2.35 7.98 -34.77
C PRO A 3 -2.50 9.07 -33.69
N ILE A 4 -3.56 9.88 -33.70
CA ILE A 4 -3.65 11.11 -32.89
C ILE A 4 -4.10 10.85 -31.44
N TYR A 5 -4.77 9.72 -31.15
CA TYR A 5 -5.33 9.45 -29.82
C TYR A 5 -4.33 8.86 -28.79
N GLN A 6 -3.11 8.50 -29.19
CA GLN A 6 -2.16 7.84 -28.29
C GLN A 6 -1.32 8.81 -27.44
N ASP A 7 -1.04 10.02 -27.94
CA ASP A 7 -0.17 10.98 -27.26
C ASP A 7 -0.85 11.69 -26.07
N GLU A 8 -2.14 12.06 -26.20
CA GLU A 8 -2.86 12.75 -25.10
C GLU A 8 -3.03 11.83 -23.87
N PHE A 9 -3.31 10.55 -24.08
CA PHE A 9 -3.49 9.57 -22.99
C PHE A 9 -2.17 9.26 -22.24
N GLN A 10 -1.03 9.30 -22.93
CA GLN A 10 0.28 9.09 -22.32
C GLN A 10 0.69 10.27 -21.44
N CYS A 11 0.38 11.51 -21.83
CA CYS A 11 0.75 12.71 -21.08
C CYS A 11 0.09 12.73 -19.68
N ASP A 12 -1.22 12.44 -19.63
CA ASP A 12 -1.98 12.41 -18.37
C ASP A 12 -1.52 11.29 -17.44
N THR A 13 -1.16 10.13 -17.99
CA THR A 13 -0.66 8.99 -17.21
C THR A 13 0.70 9.33 -16.56
N ALA A 14 1.61 9.97 -17.30
CA ALA A 14 2.92 10.36 -16.78
C ALA A 14 2.81 11.46 -15.71
N ALA A 15 1.96 12.48 -15.92
CA ALA A 15 1.71 13.54 -14.93
C ALA A 15 1.11 12.97 -13.63
N ASN A 16 0.19 12.02 -13.75
CA ASN A 16 -0.43 11.33 -12.63
C ASN A 16 0.60 10.51 -11.81
N VAL A 17 1.52 9.80 -12.47
CA VAL A 17 2.60 9.06 -11.80
C VAL A 17 3.55 10.01 -11.09
N LYS A 18 3.96 11.11 -11.72
CA LYS A 18 4.81 12.13 -11.10
C LYS A 18 4.16 12.72 -9.84
N THR A 19 2.87 13.04 -9.91
CA THR A 19 2.10 13.56 -8.77
C THR A 19 2.06 12.53 -7.64
N PHE A 20 1.78 11.27 -7.96
CA PHE A 20 1.78 10.18 -6.98
C PHE A 20 3.15 10.04 -6.29
N THR A 21 4.22 9.97 -7.07
CA THR A 21 5.59 9.86 -6.55
C THR A 21 5.97 11.05 -5.68
N LEU A 22 5.56 12.26 -6.07
CA LEU A 22 5.76 13.47 -5.26
C LEU A 22 5.02 13.37 -3.93
N CYS A 23 3.76 12.92 -3.92
CA CYS A 23 3.01 12.70 -2.68
C CYS A 23 3.71 11.67 -1.77
N CYS A 24 4.16 10.53 -2.31
CA CYS A 24 4.92 9.53 -1.54
C CYS A 24 6.22 10.11 -0.98
N THR A 25 6.92 10.92 -1.77
CA THR A 25 8.17 11.58 -1.36
C THR A 25 7.92 12.58 -0.23
N LEU A 26 6.89 13.42 -0.36
CA LEU A 26 6.49 14.38 0.68
C LEU A 26 6.12 13.66 1.98
N VAL A 27 5.29 12.63 1.91
CA VAL A 27 4.91 11.84 3.09
C VAL A 27 6.13 11.18 3.73
N SER A 28 7.02 10.58 2.94
CA SER A 28 8.26 9.98 3.44
C SER A 28 9.17 10.99 4.12
N SER A 29 9.32 12.18 3.53
CA SER A 29 10.12 13.28 4.09
C SER A 29 9.52 13.78 5.39
N LEU A 30 8.19 13.95 5.47
CA LEU A 30 7.52 14.34 6.70
C LEU A 30 7.67 13.29 7.80
N LEU A 31 7.55 12.00 7.47
CA LEU A 31 7.80 10.91 8.43
C LEU A 31 9.22 10.95 8.99
N LYS A 32 10.22 11.21 8.14
CA LYS A 32 11.63 11.24 8.55
C LYS A 32 12.02 12.50 9.33
N GLN A 33 11.60 13.67 8.86
CA GLN A 33 12.07 14.95 9.37
C GLN A 33 11.15 15.55 10.44
N HIS A 34 9.85 15.27 10.36
CA HIS A 34 8.82 15.87 11.21
C HIS A 34 7.81 14.86 11.80
N PRO A 35 8.26 13.72 12.37
CA PRO A 35 7.35 12.67 12.83
C PRO A 35 6.44 13.13 13.96
N LYS A 36 6.95 13.96 14.89
CA LYS A 36 6.17 14.44 16.05
C LYS A 36 4.96 15.28 15.64
N GLN A 37 5.10 16.11 14.61
CA GLN A 37 4.02 16.89 14.04
C GLN A 37 2.96 15.97 13.43
N LEU A 38 3.40 14.92 12.71
CA LEU A 38 2.49 13.92 12.14
C LEU A 38 1.73 13.11 13.19
N TYR A 39 2.29 12.92 14.39
CA TYR A 39 1.58 12.20 15.47
C TYR A 39 0.30 12.92 15.89
N GLY A 40 0.29 14.26 15.84
CA GLY A 40 -0.89 15.07 16.15
C GLY A 40 -1.96 15.06 15.05
N CYS A 41 -1.60 14.67 13.82
CA CYS A 41 -2.52 14.62 12.66
C CYS A 41 -2.55 13.24 11.99
N ALA A 42 -2.42 12.17 12.78
CA ALA A 42 -2.37 10.79 12.28
C ALA A 42 -3.58 10.43 11.39
N SER A 43 -4.77 10.93 11.71
CA SER A 43 -5.97 10.69 10.89
C SER A 43 -5.84 11.25 9.47
N VAL A 44 -5.30 12.46 9.32
CA VAL A 44 -5.06 13.10 8.02
C VAL A 44 -4.01 12.33 7.23
N LEU A 45 -2.90 11.97 7.88
CA LEU A 45 -1.87 11.13 7.28
C LEU A 45 -2.47 9.83 6.73
N PHE A 46 -3.25 9.11 7.53
CA PHE A 46 -3.84 7.84 7.12
C PHE A 46 -4.94 7.99 6.05
N CYS A 47 -5.62 9.13 5.98
CA CYS A 47 -6.52 9.45 4.88
C CYS A 47 -5.74 9.58 3.56
N VAL A 48 -4.61 10.30 3.57
CA VAL A 48 -3.71 10.42 2.42
C VAL A 48 -3.15 9.05 2.03
N LEU A 49 -2.63 8.28 2.99
CA LEU A 49 -2.11 6.94 2.74
C LEU A 49 -3.18 6.01 2.18
N SER A 50 -4.40 6.05 2.69
CA SER A 50 -5.51 5.24 2.17
C SER A 50 -5.83 5.59 0.71
N THR A 51 -5.74 6.87 0.35
CA THR A 51 -5.95 7.33 -1.04
C THR A 51 -4.83 6.85 -1.96
N LEU A 52 -3.57 7.00 -1.53
CA LEU A 52 -2.42 6.48 -2.28
C LEU A 52 -2.47 4.95 -2.43
N TRP A 53 -2.86 4.24 -1.37
CA TRP A 53 -3.03 2.79 -1.34
C TRP A 53 -4.06 2.33 -2.37
N LYS A 54 -5.25 2.94 -2.37
CA LYS A 54 -6.28 2.66 -3.38
C LYS A 54 -5.78 2.96 -4.79
N HIS A 55 -5.13 4.10 -5.00
CA HIS A 55 -4.67 4.51 -6.33
C HIS A 55 -3.57 3.59 -6.88
N ALA A 56 -2.69 3.07 -6.03
CA ALA A 56 -1.66 2.11 -6.44
C ALA A 56 -2.23 0.73 -6.81
N MET A 57 -3.41 0.38 -6.29
CA MET A 57 -4.15 -0.84 -6.67
C MET A 57 -4.90 -0.68 -7.99
N HIS A 58 -5.25 0.54 -8.38
CA HIS A 58 -5.87 0.81 -9.67
C HIS A 58 -4.79 0.80 -10.76
N GLY A 59 -4.65 -0.33 -11.45
CA GLY A 59 -3.75 -0.49 -12.59
C GLY A 59 -4.53 -0.70 -13.89
N MET A 60 -4.17 0.06 -14.93
CA MET A 60 -4.77 -0.05 -16.26
C MET A 60 -4.16 -1.22 -17.05
N HIS A 61 -5.00 -1.96 -17.78
CA HIS A 61 -4.68 -3.23 -18.47
C HIS A 61 -3.65 -3.16 -19.63
N HIS A 62 -2.89 -2.08 -19.80
CA HIS A 62 -1.97 -1.91 -20.94
C HIS A 62 -0.48 -2.12 -20.56
N GLN A 63 0.25 -2.91 -21.36
CA GLN A 63 1.64 -3.33 -21.11
C GLN A 63 2.65 -2.19 -20.86
N GLN A 64 2.56 -1.04 -21.55
CA GLN A 64 3.45 0.11 -21.28
C GLN A 64 3.12 0.85 -19.97
N VAL A 65 1.88 0.73 -19.47
CA VAL A 65 1.44 1.32 -18.21
C VAL A 65 1.98 0.53 -17.00
N ASP A 66 2.48 -0.69 -17.21
CA ASP A 66 2.88 -1.56 -16.10
C ASP A 66 4.19 -1.12 -15.42
N ILE A 67 5.12 -0.49 -16.16
CA ILE A 67 6.36 0.08 -15.59
C ILE A 67 6.01 1.24 -14.64
N LEU A 68 5.18 2.17 -15.12
CA LEU A 68 4.75 3.34 -14.35
C LEU A 68 3.90 2.93 -13.12
N ALA A 69 3.03 1.93 -13.28
CA ALA A 69 2.26 1.39 -12.17
C ALA A 69 3.14 0.69 -11.13
N SER A 70 4.19 -0.03 -11.58
CA SER A 70 5.17 -0.65 -10.71
C SER A 70 5.98 0.38 -9.93
N GLN A 71 6.34 1.50 -10.55
CA GLN A 71 7.00 2.62 -9.87
C GLN A 71 6.13 3.19 -8.73
N LYS A 72 4.82 3.39 -8.95
CA LYS A 72 3.90 3.84 -7.88
C LYS A 72 3.93 2.89 -6.68
N ARG A 73 3.82 1.58 -6.94
CA ARG A 73 3.80 0.55 -5.89
C ARG A 73 5.14 0.45 -5.14
N TYR A 74 6.25 0.65 -5.85
CA TYR A 74 7.57 0.73 -5.24
C TYR A 74 7.70 1.93 -4.30
N GLU A 75 7.34 3.14 -4.74
CA GLU A 75 7.41 4.34 -3.88
C GLU A 75 6.50 4.23 -2.65
N LEU A 76 5.34 3.61 -2.81
CA LEU A 76 4.42 3.36 -1.71
C LEU A 76 4.97 2.37 -0.69
N THR A 77 5.69 1.34 -1.15
CA THR A 77 6.40 0.41 -0.26
C THR A 77 7.39 1.16 0.62
N ARG A 78 8.18 2.08 0.04
CA ARG A 78 9.14 2.90 0.80
C ARG A 78 8.46 3.77 1.86
N VAL A 79 7.26 4.29 1.56
CA VAL A 79 6.46 5.04 2.53
C VAL A 79 6.07 4.16 3.72
N PHE A 80 5.62 2.93 3.47
CA PHE A 80 5.21 2.00 4.54
C PHE A 80 6.39 1.45 5.33
N GLU A 81 7.53 1.22 4.71
CA GLU A 81 8.78 0.92 5.41
C GLU A 81 9.17 2.06 6.36
N ALA A 82 9.12 3.32 5.89
CA ALA A 82 9.39 4.48 6.73
C ALA A 82 8.35 4.62 7.86
N LEU A 83 7.08 4.35 7.57
CA LEU A 83 5.99 4.36 8.56
C LEU A 83 6.23 3.31 9.66
N SER A 84 6.79 2.14 9.33
CA SER A 84 7.01 1.03 10.26
C SER A 84 7.96 1.38 11.42
N ILE A 85 8.88 2.32 11.20
CA ILE A 85 9.78 2.86 12.24
C ILE A 85 8.98 3.48 13.39
N HIS A 86 7.80 4.02 13.07
CA HIS A 86 6.89 4.69 14.01
C HIS A 86 5.74 3.80 14.48
N LYS A 87 5.90 2.47 14.42
CA LYS A 87 4.82 1.50 14.72
C LYS A 87 4.11 1.72 16.05
N GLN A 88 4.80 2.16 17.10
CA GLN A 88 4.17 2.34 18.41
C GLN A 88 3.08 3.42 18.41
N VAL A 89 3.22 4.43 17.54
CA VAL A 89 2.25 5.51 17.40
C VAL A 89 1.15 5.10 16.41
N PHE A 90 1.54 4.56 15.27
CA PHE A 90 0.62 4.41 14.13
C PHE A 90 -0.07 3.05 14.01
N LYS A 91 0.33 2.01 14.77
CA LYS A 91 -0.23 0.65 14.66
C LYS A 91 -1.76 0.57 14.67
N LYS A 92 -2.42 1.43 15.46
CA LYS A 92 -3.89 1.48 15.56
C LYS A 92 -4.59 1.83 14.24
N HIS A 93 -3.92 2.57 13.36
CA HIS A 93 -4.48 3.03 12.09
C HIS A 93 -4.17 2.06 10.93
N VAL A 94 -3.18 1.18 11.10
CA VAL A 94 -2.74 0.22 10.07
C VAL A 94 -3.83 -0.79 9.70
N VAL A 95 -4.70 -1.15 10.65
CA VAL A 95 -5.82 -2.07 10.42
C VAL A 95 -6.68 -1.61 9.23
N GLY A 96 -6.95 -0.31 9.11
CA GLY A 96 -7.73 0.24 8.01
C GLY A 96 -7.06 0.06 6.64
N LEU A 97 -5.73 0.22 6.56
CA LEU A 97 -4.98 0.03 5.31
C LEU A 97 -4.96 -1.44 4.87
N LEU A 98 -4.84 -2.37 5.83
CA LEU A 98 -4.92 -3.81 5.56
C LEU A 98 -6.32 -4.21 5.08
N LEU A 99 -7.39 -3.67 5.68
CA LEU A 99 -8.76 -3.91 5.22
C LEU A 99 -8.97 -3.42 3.78
N ILE A 100 -8.41 -2.26 3.39
CA ILE A 100 -8.47 -1.77 2.01
C ILE A 100 -7.80 -2.74 1.03
N LEU A 101 -6.63 -3.30 1.41
CA LEU A 101 -5.96 -4.30 0.58
C LEU A 101 -6.83 -5.55 0.41
N ILE A 102 -7.38 -6.06 1.50
CA ILE A 102 -8.18 -7.29 1.48
C ILE A 102 -9.44 -7.10 0.62
N ASP A 103 -10.15 -5.98 0.79
CA ASP A 103 -11.31 -5.61 -0.03
C ASP A 103 -10.94 -5.52 -1.52
N ALA A 104 -9.78 -4.97 -1.86
CA ALA A 104 -9.32 -4.91 -3.25
C ALA A 104 -9.00 -6.31 -3.81
N LEU A 105 -8.41 -7.20 -3.01
CA LEU A 105 -8.15 -8.58 -3.41
C LEU A 105 -9.45 -9.37 -3.62
N GLU A 106 -10.45 -9.18 -2.74
CA GLU A 106 -11.79 -9.74 -2.90
C GLU A 106 -12.43 -9.30 -4.23
N LYS A 107 -12.19 -8.06 -4.66
CA LYS A 107 -12.69 -7.48 -5.92
C LYS A 107 -11.90 -7.89 -7.17
N GLY A 108 -10.92 -8.80 -7.04
CA GLY A 108 -10.24 -9.38 -8.19
C GLY A 108 -9.05 -8.58 -8.72
N VAL A 109 -8.29 -7.91 -7.85
CA VAL A 109 -6.97 -7.35 -8.22
C VAL A 109 -6.11 -8.41 -8.90
N SER A 110 -5.45 -8.04 -10.01
CA SER A 110 -4.67 -8.98 -10.81
C SER A 110 -3.50 -9.58 -10.01
N PRO A 111 -3.06 -10.82 -10.33
CA PRO A 111 -1.95 -11.47 -9.62
C PRO A 111 -0.64 -10.66 -9.65
N SER A 112 -0.34 -9.97 -10.75
CA SER A 112 0.83 -9.10 -10.86
C SER A 112 0.77 -7.93 -9.87
N ILE A 113 -0.37 -7.23 -9.82
CA ILE A 113 -0.58 -6.13 -8.87
C ILE A 113 -0.48 -6.67 -7.44
N LYS A 114 -1.17 -7.78 -7.13
CA LYS A 114 -1.10 -8.45 -5.82
C LYS A 114 0.36 -8.70 -5.42
N GLN A 115 1.16 -9.32 -6.28
CA GLN A 115 2.56 -9.65 -5.98
C GLN A 115 3.38 -8.40 -5.67
N SER A 116 3.22 -7.34 -6.46
CA SER A 116 3.94 -6.08 -6.23
C SER A 116 3.51 -5.29 -4.99
N LEU A 117 2.33 -5.57 -4.43
CA LEU A 117 1.84 -4.97 -3.18
C LEU A 117 2.22 -5.76 -1.92
N MET A 118 2.70 -7.01 -2.06
CA MET A 118 3.04 -7.85 -0.92
C MET A 118 4.11 -7.25 0.01
N PRO A 119 5.20 -6.63 -0.48
CA PRO A 119 6.18 -5.99 0.41
C PRO A 119 5.54 -4.93 1.31
N SER A 120 4.72 -4.06 0.73
CA SER A 120 3.94 -3.06 1.46
C SER A 120 3.00 -3.71 2.49
N ALA A 121 2.29 -4.79 2.13
CA ALA A 121 1.41 -5.52 3.03
C ALA A 121 2.18 -6.10 4.22
N PHE A 122 3.38 -6.63 3.99
CA PHE A 122 4.24 -7.18 5.04
C PHE A 122 4.73 -6.09 5.99
N SER A 123 5.16 -4.93 5.49
CA SER A 123 5.53 -3.80 6.33
C SER A 123 4.38 -3.35 7.24
N LEU A 124 3.14 -3.38 6.75
CA LEU A 124 1.96 -3.10 7.56
C LEU A 124 1.71 -4.19 8.61
N ILE A 125 1.84 -5.47 8.25
CA ILE A 125 1.71 -6.59 9.19
C ILE A 125 2.76 -6.51 10.31
N ASP A 126 4.01 -6.15 9.99
CA ASP A 126 5.10 -5.94 10.96
C ASP A 126 4.78 -4.86 12.02
N MET A 127 3.88 -3.93 11.71
CA MET A 127 3.43 -2.90 12.65
C MET A 127 2.33 -3.41 13.60
N CYS A 128 1.59 -4.45 13.23
CA CYS A 128 0.49 -4.97 14.01
C CYS A 128 0.99 -5.81 15.19
N SER A 129 0.43 -5.58 16.38
CA SER A 129 0.55 -6.54 17.47
C SER A 129 -0.58 -7.58 17.38
N LYS A 130 -0.59 -8.54 18.31
CA LYS A 130 -1.70 -9.49 18.46
C LYS A 130 -3.06 -8.79 18.59
N TYR A 131 -3.08 -7.59 19.20
CA TYR A 131 -4.30 -6.80 19.35
C TYR A 131 -4.84 -6.32 18.01
N GLU A 132 -4.02 -5.65 17.19
CA GLU A 132 -4.43 -5.15 15.87
C GLU A 132 -4.78 -6.30 14.92
N LEU A 133 -4.06 -7.42 14.97
CA LEU A 133 -4.41 -8.61 14.18
C LEU A 133 -5.77 -9.20 14.58
N ARG A 134 -6.09 -9.21 15.88
CA ARG A 134 -7.43 -9.62 16.35
C ARG A 134 -8.51 -8.66 15.88
N GLN A 135 -8.27 -7.35 15.96
CA GLN A 135 -9.21 -6.35 15.42
C GLN A 135 -9.44 -6.54 13.93
N LEU A 136 -8.36 -6.73 13.17
CA LEU A 136 -8.43 -7.00 11.73
C LEU A 136 -9.32 -8.21 11.44
N ASN A 137 -9.15 -9.33 12.16
CA ASN A 137 -9.97 -10.52 11.96
C ASN A 137 -11.47 -10.33 12.29
N ILE A 138 -11.78 -9.45 13.26
CA ILE A 138 -13.17 -9.10 13.62
C ILE A 138 -13.82 -8.22 12.56
N LEU A 139 -13.08 -7.23 12.05
CA LEU A 139 -13.58 -6.24 11.09
C LEU A 139 -13.61 -6.75 9.64
N MET A 140 -12.88 -7.81 9.34
CA MET A 140 -12.78 -8.37 8.00
C MET A 140 -14.05 -9.11 7.60
N SER A 141 -14.44 -8.97 6.34
CA SER A 141 -15.53 -9.73 5.75
C SER A 141 -15.24 -11.25 5.83
N PRO A 142 -16.26 -12.12 5.89
CA PRO A 142 -16.04 -13.56 5.82
C PRO A 142 -15.28 -14.00 4.56
N ASN A 143 -15.50 -13.31 3.44
CA ASN A 143 -14.87 -13.57 2.15
C ASN A 143 -13.41 -13.10 2.10
N GLY A 144 -13.03 -12.12 2.94
CA GLY A 144 -11.68 -11.57 3.04
C GLY A 144 -10.71 -12.46 3.79
N ARG A 145 -11.20 -13.29 4.70
CA ARG A 145 -10.37 -14.13 5.58
C ARG A 145 -9.43 -15.05 4.81
N PRO A 146 -9.87 -15.77 3.76
CA PRO A 146 -8.95 -16.57 2.94
C PRO A 146 -7.83 -15.75 2.30
N PHE A 147 -8.12 -14.53 1.83
CA PHE A 147 -7.11 -13.65 1.24
C PHE A 147 -6.08 -13.22 2.28
N PHE A 148 -6.54 -12.80 3.46
CA PHE A 148 -5.63 -12.43 4.54
C PHE A 148 -4.81 -13.61 5.05
N SER A 149 -5.40 -14.78 5.24
CA SER A 149 -4.66 -16.00 5.63
C SER A 149 -3.53 -16.30 4.64
N THR A 150 -3.82 -16.22 3.35
CA THR A 150 -2.80 -16.42 2.29
C THR A 150 -1.64 -15.41 2.42
N ILE A 151 -1.95 -14.13 2.66
CA ILE A 151 -0.93 -13.09 2.85
C ILE A 151 -0.13 -13.34 4.12
N PHE A 152 -0.80 -13.68 5.23
CA PHE A 152 -0.18 -13.87 6.52
C PHE A 152 0.73 -15.12 6.55
N GLU A 153 0.31 -16.20 5.88
CA GLU A 153 1.16 -17.38 5.68
C GLU A 153 2.41 -17.07 4.86
N ALA A 154 2.26 -16.28 3.77
CA ALA A 154 3.41 -15.84 2.97
C ALA A 154 4.38 -14.98 3.80
N TYR A 155 3.83 -14.07 4.61
CA TYR A 155 4.60 -13.26 5.56
C TYR A 155 5.37 -14.13 6.57
N GLN A 156 4.71 -15.10 7.20
CA GLN A 156 5.33 -16.00 8.16
C GLN A 156 6.48 -16.82 7.54
N LYS A 157 6.32 -17.29 6.30
CA LYS A 157 7.37 -18.02 5.57
C LYS A 157 8.61 -17.17 5.31
N LEU A 158 8.46 -15.85 5.14
CA LEU A 158 9.59 -14.94 4.97
C LEU A 158 10.29 -14.63 6.30
N GLN A 159 9.51 -14.38 7.36
CA GLN A 159 10.05 -14.17 8.72
C GLN A 159 10.81 -15.38 9.24
N TYR A 160 10.35 -16.59 8.93
CA TYR A 160 10.99 -17.84 9.36
C TYR A 160 12.37 -18.08 8.71
N LYS A 161 12.73 -17.38 7.63
CA LYS A 161 14.02 -17.54 6.94
C LYS A 161 15.17 -16.70 7.53
N GLY A 162 14.94 -15.97 8.63
CA GLY A 162 15.92 -15.07 9.25
C GLY A 162 16.10 -15.24 10.77
N GLN A 163 16.03 -16.46 11.29
CA GLN A 163 16.27 -16.77 12.70
C GLN A 163 17.71 -17.30 12.89
N PHE A 164 18.60 -16.76 13.73
CA PHE A 164 18.52 -15.76 14.80
C PHE A 164 19.76 -14.85 14.81
#